data_AF-A0A2M8C959-F1
#
_entry.id   AF-A0A2M8C959-F1
#
_cell.length_a   1.000
_cell.length_b   1.000
_cell.length_c   1.000
_cell.angle_alpha   90.00
_cell.angle_beta   90.00
_cell.angle_gamma   90.00
#
_symmetry.space_group_name_H-M   'P 1'
#
loop_
_entity.id
_entity.type
_entity.pdbx_description
1 polymer ?
#
loop_
_entity_poly.entity_id
_entity_poly.type
_entity_poly.pdbx_seq_one_letter_code
_entity_poly.pdbx_strand_id
1 'polypeptide(L)' 'CSKLPLNFHGLDNNGTNITDWNWDFGDGSPVALGQDVSHAYQIAGIYTVLLTLLNDNSCSDNVSTDVVINELPQA' A
#
# COMPACT_ATOMS: atom_id res chain seq x y z
N CYS A 1 6.22 -19.57 -11.68
CA CYS A 1 5.50 -18.42 -12.26
C CYS A 1 5.59 -17.25 -11.30
N SER A 2 6.08 -16.12 -11.80
CA SER A 2 6.56 -14.96 -11.05
C SER A 2 5.42 -14.18 -10.39
N LYS A 3 5.53 -14.01 -9.06
CA LYS A 3 4.72 -13.11 -8.25
C LYS A 3 4.75 -11.71 -8.91
N LEU A 4 3.60 -11.23 -9.38
CA LEU A 4 3.52 -9.92 -10.01
C LEU A 4 3.47 -8.86 -8.90
N PRO A 5 4.43 -7.93 -8.84
CA PRO A 5 4.36 -6.82 -7.90
C PRO A 5 3.18 -5.92 -8.29
N LEU A 6 2.33 -5.61 -7.31
CA LEU A 6 1.32 -4.58 -7.42
C LEU A 6 1.95 -3.24 -7.05
N ASN A 7 1.76 -2.23 -7.90
CA ASN A 7 2.25 -0.88 -7.65
C ASN A 7 1.16 -0.07 -6.96
N PHE A 8 1.53 0.56 -5.85
CA PHE A 8 0.69 1.44 -5.06
C PHE A 8 1.19 2.86 -5.25
N HIS A 9 0.27 3.73 -5.65
CA HIS A 9 0.55 5.14 -5.94
C HIS A 9 -0.23 6.01 -4.96
N GLY A 10 0.51 6.81 -4.19
CA GLY A 10 -0.03 7.80 -3.30
C GLY A 10 -0.48 9.06 -4.06
N LEU A 11 -1.78 9.35 -4.04
CA LEU A 11 -2.33 10.58 -4.62
C LEU A 11 -2.70 11.57 -3.52
N ASP A 12 -2.05 12.73 -3.51
CA ASP A 12 -2.52 13.89 -2.76
C ASP A 12 -3.42 14.73 -3.66
N ASN A 13 -4.72 14.75 -3.34
CA ASN A 13 -5.71 15.54 -4.08
C ASN A 13 -5.88 16.96 -3.52
N ASN A 14 -5.25 17.27 -2.39
CA ASN A 14 -5.51 18.50 -1.63
C ASN A 14 -4.34 19.49 -1.67
N GLY A 15 -3.22 19.14 -2.32
CA GLY A 15 -2.05 20.00 -2.44
C GLY A 15 -1.34 20.24 -1.10
N THR A 16 -1.50 19.31 -0.17
CA THR A 16 -0.88 19.35 1.15
C THR A 16 0.55 18.82 1.01
N ASN A 17 1.54 19.47 1.60
CA ASN A 17 2.90 18.97 1.52
C ASN A 17 3.06 17.76 2.44
N ILE A 18 2.88 16.56 1.87
CA ILE A 18 3.05 15.28 2.54
C ILE A 18 4.54 14.96 2.60
N THR A 19 5.06 14.77 3.81
CA THR A 19 6.46 14.44 4.07
C THR A 19 6.70 12.95 4.04
N ASP A 20 5.75 12.17 4.57
CA ASP A 20 5.91 10.73 4.75
C ASP A 20 4.68 9.96 4.28
N TRP A 21 4.97 8.85 3.60
CA TRP A 21 4.01 7.88 3.09
C TRP A 21 4.40 6.52 3.64
N ASN A 22 3.53 5.92 4.43
CA ASN A 22 3.82 4.73 5.21
C ASN A 22 2.76 3.66 4.92
N TRP A 23 3.15 2.61 4.20
CA TRP A 23 2.25 1.57 3.68
C TRP A 23 2.35 0.29 4.49
N ASP A 24 1.25 -0.14 5.09
CA ASP A 24 1.08 -1.48 5.67
C ASP A 24 0.21 -2.30 4.72
N PHE A 25 0.70 -3.47 4.30
CA PHE A 25 0.02 -4.31 3.31
C PHE A 25 -0.95 -5.31 3.93
N GLY A 26 -1.00 -5.44 5.26
CA GLY A 26 -1.91 -6.34 5.97
C GLY A 26 -1.60 -7.84 5.84
N ASP A 27 -0.49 -8.21 5.18
CA ASP A 27 -0.04 -9.59 5.00
C ASP A 27 1.07 -10.01 5.99
N GLY A 28 1.43 -9.12 6.92
CA GLY A 28 2.52 -9.30 7.89
C GLY A 28 3.90 -8.93 7.34
N SER A 29 3.99 -8.40 6.12
CA SER A 29 5.22 -7.83 5.58
C SER A 29 5.62 -6.54 6.31
N PRO A 30 6.91 -6.17 6.31
CA PRO A 30 7.32 -4.87 6.83
C PRO A 30 6.67 -3.73 6.05
N VAL A 31 6.43 -2.63 6.76
CA VAL A 31 5.90 -1.39 6.19
C VAL A 31 6.84 -0.85 5.10
N ALA A 32 6.26 -0.40 3.99
CA ALA A 32 7.00 0.29 2.93
C ALA A 32 6.89 1.81 3.06
N LEU A 33 7.98 2.51 2.73
CA LEU A 33 8.08 3.97 2.76
C LEU A 33 8.18 4.53 1.35
N GLY A 34 7.47 5.63 1.10
CA GLY A 34 7.54 6.36 -0.16
C GLY A 34 6.17 6.54 -0.81
N GLN A 35 6.06 7.56 -1.67
CA GLN A 35 4.81 7.87 -2.37
C GLN A 35 4.38 6.73 -3.30
N ASP A 36 5.35 6.16 -4.02
CA ASP A 36 5.15 5.05 -4.93
C ASP A 36 5.91 3.82 -4.41
N VAL A 37 5.18 2.74 -4.13
CA VAL A 37 5.77 1.49 -3.61
C VAL A 37 5.24 0.30 -4.39
N SER A 38 6.07 -0.73 -4.53
CA SER A 38 5.67 -1.99 -5.16
C SER A 38 5.68 -3.12 -4.14
N HIS A 39 4.59 -3.87 -4.02
CA HIS A 39 4.50 -5.02 -3.11
C HIS A 39 3.98 -6.27 -3.80
N ALA A 40 4.50 -7.43 -3.41
CA ALA A 40 4.16 -8.72 -4.00
C ALA A 40 3.62 -9.68 -2.93
N TYR A 41 2.32 -9.95 -2.99
CA TYR A 41 1.65 -10.89 -2.11
C TYR A 41 2.04 -12.34 -2.45
N GLN A 42 2.32 -13.13 -1.42
CA GLN A 42 2.75 -14.53 -1.60
C GLN A 42 1.59 -15.52 -1.60
N ILE A 43 0.54 -15.21 -0.85
CA ILE A 43 -0.62 -16.06 -0.63
C ILE A 43 -1.83 -15.31 -1.20
N ALA A 44 -2.75 -16.05 -1.81
CA ALA A 44 -4.02 -15.46 -2.23
C ALA A 44 -4.93 -15.24 -1.05
N GLY A 45 -5.69 -14.15 -1.09
CA GLY A 45 -6.49 -13.71 0.03
C GLY A 45 -6.94 -12.28 -0.13
N ILE A 46 -7.65 -11.80 0.88
CA ILE A 46 -8.07 -10.41 0.98
C ILE A 46 -7.14 -9.76 2.00
N TYR A 47 -6.48 -8.69 1.57
CA TYR A 47 -5.54 -7.95 2.41
C TYR A 47 -6.00 -6.50 2.51
N THR A 48 -6.12 -5.99 3.73
CA THR A 48 -6.42 -4.58 3.97
C THR A 48 -5.11 -3.81 3.97
N VAL A 49 -4.91 -3.00 2.93
CA VAL A 49 -3.77 -2.10 2.80
C VAL A 49 -4.08 -0.79 3.51
N LEU A 50 -3.24 -0.40 4.45
CA LEU A 50 -3.35 0.84 5.20
C LEU A 50 -2.21 1.78 4.80
N LEU A 51 -2.57 2.92 4.20
CA LEU A 51 -1.67 4.03 3.95
C LEU A 51 -1.82 5.06 5.07
N THR A 52 -0.72 5.34 5.75
CA THR A 52 -0.63 6.47 6.69
C THR A 52 0.19 7.59 6.06
N LEU A 53 -0.39 8.78 6.04
CA LEU A 53 0.20 10.00 5.51
C LEU A 53 0.60 10.89 6.68
N LEU A 54 1.76 11.54 6.58
CA LEU A 54 2.16 12.60 7.49
C LEU A 54 2.50 13.85 6.68
N ASN A 55 2.01 15.00 7.12
CA ASN A 55 2.38 16.29 6.52
C ASN A 55 3.38 17.07 7.39
N ASP A 56 3.95 18.14 6.82
CA ASP A 56 4.88 19.03 7.52
C ASP A 56 4.32 19.65 8.81
N ASN A 57 2.99 19.75 8.91
CA ASN A 57 2.30 20.24 10.10
C ASN A 57 2.07 19.16 11.17
N SER A 58 2.70 17.98 11.01
CA SER A 58 2.53 16.81 11.87
C SER A 58 1.07 16.31 11.97
N CYS A 59 0.22 16.67 11.01
CA CYS A 59 -1.09 16.04 10.88
C CYS A 59 -0.90 14.69 10.18
N SER A 60 -1.53 13.67 10.74
CA SER A 60 -1.58 12.34 10.13
C SER A 60 -2.97 12.05 9.61
N ASP A 61 -3.02 11.39 8.46
CA ASP A 61 -4.25 10.83 7.90
C ASP A 61 -4.04 9.36 7.55
N ASN A 62 -5.11 8.58 7.58
CA ASN A 62 -5.06 7.16 7.26
C ASN A 62 -6.13 6.80 6.23
N VAL A 63 -5.71 6.02 5.24
CA VAL A 63 -6.57 5.52 4.17
C VAL A 63 -6.39 4.02 4.11
N SER A 64 -7.49 3.28 4.22
CA SER A 64 -7.48 1.83 4.04
C SER A 64 -8.20 1.42 2.76
N THR A 65 -7.67 0.41 2.08
CA THR A 65 -8.30 -0.22 0.93
C THR A 65 -8.10 -1.72 0.97
N ASP A 66 -9.14 -2.47 0.67
CA ASP A 66 -9.03 -3.92 0.55
C ASP A 66 -8.54 -4.30 -0.85
N VAL A 67 -7.51 -5.13 -0.90
CA VAL A 67 -6.96 -5.69 -2.12
C VAL A 67 -7.27 -7.19 -2.14
N VAL A 68 -7.94 -7.62 -3.20
CA VAL A 68 -8.24 -9.03 -3.42
C VAL A 68 -7.15 -9.63 -4.30
N ILE A 69 -6.33 -10.49 -3.72
CA ILE A 69 -5.30 -11.24 -4.41
C ILE A 69 -5.86 -12.60 -4.77
N ASN A 70 -6.18 -12.78 -6.05
CA ASN A 70 -6.60 -14.07 -6.56
C ASN A 70 -5.38 -14.96 -6.80
N GLU A 71 -5.56 -16.26 -6.60
CA GLU A 71 -4.62 -17.23 -7.14
C GLU A 71 -4.57 -17.05 -8.66
N LEU A 72 -3.37 -17.00 -9.23
CA LEU A 72 -3.24 -17.14 -10.68
C LEU A 72 -3.92 -18.46 -11.06
N PRO A 73 -4.70 -18.52 -12.15
CA PRO A 73 -5.26 -19.78 -12.62
C PRO A 73 -4.12 -20.79 -12.75
N GLN A 74 -4.11 -21.83 -11.92
CA GLN A 74 -3.20 -22.95 -12.13
C GLN A 74 -3.73 -23.70 -13.35
N ALA A 75 -2.96 -23.62 -14.43
CA ALA A 75 -3.16 -24.42 -15.63
C ALA A 75 -2.73 -25.87 -15.41
#